data_AF-A0AA94L2Y9-F1
#
_entry.id   AF-A0AA94L2Y9-F1
#
_cell.length_a   1.000
_cell.length_b   1.000
_cell.length_c   1.000
_cell.angle_alpha   90.00
_cell.angle_beta   90.00
_cell.angle_gamma   90.00
#
_symmetry.space_group_name_H-M   'P 1'
#
loop_
_entity.id
_entity.type
_entity.pdbx_description
1 polymer ?
#
loop_
_entity_poly.entity_id
_entity_poly.type
_entity_poly.pdbx_seq_one_letter_code
_entity_poly.pdbx_strand_id
1 'polypeptide(L)'
;MNHSKIDTLSFAMHLHLATRLSKNPLLLADMKKCVDTWLKSEKCPGSTGYLQQWLDAIEKGPEAVISLATETSEQGQVLRSCSPFGVIWTPKERWEFIRQWREDRGCKKI
;
A
#
# COMPACT_ATOMS: atom_id res chain seq x y z
N MET A 1 20.88 4.07 -2.74
CA MET A 1 19.80 3.06 -2.77
C MET A 1 19.05 3.27 -4.08
N ASN A 2 18.91 2.24 -4.93
CA ASN A 2 18.38 2.44 -6.29
C ASN A 2 16.85 2.62 -6.23
N HIS A 3 16.32 3.82 -6.54
CA HIS A 3 14.90 4.18 -6.39
C HIS A 3 13.96 3.16 -7.06
N SER A 4 14.38 2.59 -8.19
CA SER A 4 13.65 1.54 -8.91
C SER A 4 13.42 0.27 -8.07
N LYS A 5 14.38 -0.15 -7.24
CA LYS A 5 14.24 -1.35 -6.40
C LYS A 5 13.26 -1.14 -5.24
N ILE A 6 13.23 0.06 -4.67
CA ILE A 6 12.30 0.43 -3.59
C ILE A 6 10.88 0.47 -4.14
N ASP A 7 10.66 1.11 -5.30
CA ASP A 7 9.35 1.15 -5.93
C ASP A 7 8.85 -0.25 -6.32
N THR A 8 9.72 -1.09 -6.89
CA THR A 8 9.33 -2.46 -7.26
C THR A 8 8.92 -3.30 -6.04
N LEU A 9 9.63 -3.16 -4.91
CA LEU A 9 9.25 -3.83 -3.66
C LEU A 9 7.93 -3.26 -3.11
N SER A 10 7.79 -1.94 -3.11
CA SER A 10 6.55 -1.27 -2.68
C SER A 10 5.36 -1.76 -3.50
N PHE A 11 5.49 -1.82 -4.82
CA PHE A 11 4.46 -2.33 -5.71
C PHE A 11 4.11 -3.79 -5.42
N ALA A 12 5.11 -4.66 -5.22
CA ALA A 12 4.87 -6.06 -4.86
C ALA A 12 4.13 -6.21 -3.52
N MET A 13 4.45 -5.38 -2.52
CA MET A 13 3.72 -5.34 -1.25
C MET A 13 2.26 -4.91 -1.46
N HIS A 14 2.00 -3.94 -2.33
CA HIS A 14 0.64 -3.49 -2.65
C HIS A 14 -0.17 -4.57 -3.37
N LEU A 15 0.42 -5.30 -4.32
CA LEU A 15 -0.23 -6.44 -4.98
C LEU A 15 -0.60 -7.56 -4.00
N HIS A 16 0.31 -7.85 -3.05
CA HIS A 16 0.03 -8.85 -2.01
C HIS A 16 -1.14 -8.42 -1.11
N LEU A 17 -1.16 -7.16 -0.69
CA LEU A 17 -2.25 -6.64 0.13
C LEU A 17 -3.57 -6.52 -0.64
N ALA A 18 -3.55 -6.19 -1.93
CA ALA A 18 -4.74 -6.24 -2.78
C ALA A 18 -5.36 -7.64 -2.80
N THR A 19 -4.54 -8.69 -2.87
CA THR A 19 -4.98 -10.09 -2.78
C THR A 19 -5.53 -10.45 -1.40
N ARG A 20 -4.98 -9.89 -0.32
CA ARG A 20 -5.52 -10.07 1.03
C ARG A 20 -6.86 -9.35 1.20
N LEU A 21 -6.97 -8.15 0.65
CA LEU A 21 -8.15 -7.29 0.75
C LEU A 21 -9.34 -7.88 0.00
N SER A 22 -9.13 -8.49 -1.17
CA SER A 22 -10.20 -9.19 -1.89
C SER A 22 -10.77 -10.38 -1.12
N LYS A 23 -9.96 -11.03 -0.27
CA LYS A 23 -10.38 -12.15 0.58
C LYS A 23 -10.93 -11.73 1.94
N ASN A 24 -10.50 -10.57 2.43
CA ASN A 24 -10.93 -10.04 3.72
C ASN A 24 -11.21 -8.52 3.64
N PRO A 25 -12.42 -8.13 3.22
CA PRO A 25 -12.81 -6.73 3.11
C PRO A 25 -12.81 -5.97 4.45
N LEU A 26 -12.81 -6.68 5.60
CA LEU A 26 -12.80 -6.03 6.92
C LEU A 26 -11.53 -5.19 7.17
N LEU A 27 -10.45 -5.48 6.44
CA LEU A 27 -9.21 -4.70 6.47
C LEU A 27 -9.41 -3.23 6.06
N LEU A 28 -10.48 -2.92 5.32
CA LEU A 28 -10.83 -1.53 4.97
C LEU A 28 -11.10 -0.66 6.19
N ALA A 29 -11.65 -1.23 7.27
CA ALA A 29 -11.98 -0.47 8.48
C ALA A 29 -10.71 0.06 9.16
N ASP A 30 -9.67 -0.77 9.25
CA ASP A 30 -8.37 -0.37 9.81
C ASP A 30 -7.68 0.67 8.94
N MET A 31 -7.74 0.51 7.61
CA MET A 31 -7.24 1.50 6.67
C MET A 31 -7.96 2.84 6.80
N LYS A 32 -9.30 2.83 6.89
CA LYS A 32 -10.10 4.05 7.05
C LYS A 32 -9.70 4.80 8.31
N LYS A 33 -9.63 4.09 9.45
CA LYS A 33 -9.22 4.66 10.73
C LYS A 33 -7.82 5.29 10.66
N CYS A 34 -6.90 4.64 9.94
CA CYS A 34 -5.56 5.17 9.71
C CYS A 34 -5.58 6.48 8.92
N VAL A 35 -6.26 6.50 7.77
CA VAL A 35 -6.37 7.68 6.91
C VAL A 35 -7.05 8.84 7.64
N ASP A 36 -8.16 8.58 8.35
CA ASP A 36 -8.87 9.57 9.15
C ASP A 36 -7.97 10.20 10.22
N THR A 37 -7.14 9.37 10.88
CA THR A 37 -6.19 9.84 11.90
C THR A 37 -5.12 10.74 11.28
N TRP A 38 -4.60 10.37 10.10
CA TRP A 38 -3.58 11.15 9.41
C TRP A 38 -4.14 12.49 8.90
N LEU A 39 -5.34 12.49 8.31
CA LEU A 39 -6.04 13.70 7.88
C LEU A 39 -6.26 14.67 9.05
N LYS A 40 -6.67 14.16 10.22
CA LYS A 40 -6.86 14.98 11.44
C LYS A 40 -5.56 15.50 12.05
N SER A 41 -4.43 14.86 11.78
CA SER A 41 -3.16 15.23 12.42
C SER A 41 -2.49 16.47 11.81
N GLU A 42 -2.91 16.91 10.62
CA GLU A 42 -2.35 18.03 9.84
C GLU A 42 -0.82 18.02 9.64
N LYS A 43 -0.14 16.92 9.97
CA LYS A 43 1.32 16.83 9.96
C LYS A 43 1.94 16.87 8.56
N CYS A 44 1.14 16.61 7.52
CA CYS A 44 1.60 16.58 6.13
C CYS A 44 0.57 17.22 5.18
N PRO A 45 0.47 18.56 5.13
CA PRO A 45 -0.50 19.26 4.28
C PRO A 45 -0.38 18.89 2.79
N GLY A 46 0.85 18.64 2.32
CA GLY A 46 1.12 18.22 0.94
C GLY A 46 0.62 16.81 0.59
N SER A 47 0.27 16.00 1.59
CA SER A 47 -0.26 14.65 1.39
C SER A 47 -1.78 14.58 1.49
N THR A 48 -2.46 15.64 1.96
CA THR A 48 -3.90 15.67 2.21
C THR A 48 -4.72 15.26 0.99
N GLY A 49 -4.38 15.78 -0.21
CA GLY A 49 -5.07 15.44 -1.44
C GLY A 49 -4.93 13.96 -1.85
N TYR A 50 -3.79 13.32 -1.54
CA TYR A 50 -3.58 11.89 -1.77
C TYR A 50 -4.29 11.04 -0.72
N LEU A 51 -4.32 11.49 0.53
CA LEU A 51 -5.06 10.83 1.61
C LEU A 51 -6.56 10.86 1.36
N GLN A 52 -7.10 11.96 0.83
CA GLN A 52 -8.50 12.06 0.43
C GLN A 52 -8.83 11.07 -0.70
N GLN A 53 -7.96 10.94 -1.71
CA GLN A 53 -8.13 9.92 -2.76
C GLN A 53 -8.18 8.49 -2.20
N TRP A 54 -7.34 8.18 -1.21
CA TRP A 54 -7.40 6.90 -0.51
C TRP A 54 -8.71 6.71 0.25
N LEU A 55 -9.18 7.75 0.95
CA LEU A 55 -10.45 7.71 1.68
C LEU A 55 -11.62 7.47 0.72
N ASP A 56 -11.69 8.21 -0.39
CA ASP A 56 -12.71 8.05 -1.42
C ASP A 56 -12.71 6.64 -2.01
N ALA A 57 -11.53 6.05 -2.24
CA ALA A 57 -11.41 4.67 -2.70
C ALA A 57 -11.90 3.67 -1.65
N ILE A 58 -11.55 3.87 -0.37
CA ILE A 58 -11.99 3.01 0.74
C ILE A 58 -13.52 3.04 0.87
N GLU A 59 -14.14 4.21 0.72
CA GLU A 59 -15.60 4.38 0.79
C GLU A 59 -16.34 3.74 -0.39
N LYS A 60 -15.70 3.68 -1.57
CA LYS A 60 -16.22 2.95 -2.74
C LYS A 60 -16.08 1.42 -2.60
N GLY A 61 -15.22 0.95 -1.71
CA GLY A 61 -15.05 -0.47 -1.39
C GLY A 61 -13.75 -1.09 -1.90
N PRO A 62 -13.59 -2.41 -1.73
CA PRO A 62 -12.30 -3.09 -1.88
C PRO A 62 -11.75 -3.03 -3.30
N GLU A 63 -12.61 -3.09 -4.32
CA GLU A 63 -12.19 -3.04 -5.73
C GLU A 63 -11.55 -1.69 -6.09
N ALA A 64 -12.11 -0.58 -5.62
CA ALA A 64 -11.55 0.75 -5.86
C ALA A 64 -10.19 0.92 -5.19
N VAL A 65 -10.03 0.39 -3.97
CA VAL A 65 -8.75 0.37 -3.25
C VAL A 65 -7.70 -0.47 -3.98
N ILE A 66 -8.08 -1.64 -4.48
CA ILE A 66 -7.20 -2.52 -5.26
C ILE A 66 -6.77 -1.82 -6.56
N SER A 67 -7.70 -1.17 -7.27
CA SER A 67 -7.39 -0.40 -8.49
C SER A 67 -6.35 0.67 -8.20
N LEU A 68 -6.56 1.47 -7.14
CA LEU A 68 -5.65 2.56 -6.77
C LEU A 68 -4.27 2.04 -6.34
N ALA A 69 -4.22 0.93 -5.60
CA ALA A 69 -2.98 0.33 -5.12
C ALA A 69 -2.12 -0.29 -6.23
N THR A 70 -2.76 -0.74 -7.31
CA THR A 70 -2.11 -1.45 -8.42
C THR A 70 -1.87 -0.57 -9.64
N GLU A 71 -2.24 0.71 -9.57
CA GLU A 71 -2.04 1.66 -10.65
C GLU A 71 -0.55 1.91 -10.95
N THR A 72 -0.12 1.69 -12.19
CA THR A 72 1.30 1.76 -12.58
C THR A 72 1.73 3.13 -13.11
N SER A 73 0.86 4.13 -13.10
CA SER A 73 1.19 5.50 -13.50
C SER A 73 2.09 6.21 -12.49
N GLU A 74 2.69 7.34 -12.87
CA GLU A 74 3.46 8.19 -11.95
C GLU A 74 2.61 8.64 -10.75
N GLN A 75 1.33 8.97 -11.00
CA GLN A 75 0.37 9.28 -9.93
C GLN A 75 0.19 8.09 -8.98
N GLY A 76 0.11 6.87 -9.51
CA GLY A 76 0.07 5.64 -8.71
C GLY A 76 1.30 5.44 -7.82
N GLN A 77 2.50 5.79 -8.31
CA GLN A 77 3.72 5.77 -7.49
C GLN A 77 3.65 6.76 -6.31
N VAL A 78 3.18 7.98 -6.56
CA VAL A 78 3.01 9.00 -5.51
C VAL A 78 1.98 8.54 -4.47
N LEU A 79 0.84 8.00 -4.92
CA LEU A 79 -0.20 7.46 -4.05
C LEU A 79 0.30 6.32 -3.17
N ARG A 80 1.10 5.39 -3.71
CA ARG A 80 1.74 4.31 -2.94
C ARG A 80 2.70 4.81 -1.87
N SER A 81 3.33 5.97 -2.09
CA SER A 81 4.22 6.58 -1.11
C SER A 81 3.46 7.12 0.12
N CYS A 82 2.16 7.39 -0.01
CA CYS A 82 1.29 7.87 1.05
C CYS A 82 0.16 6.87 1.40
N SER A 83 0.34 5.58 1.16
CA SER A 83 -0.75 4.61 1.35
C SER A 83 -0.92 4.15 2.80
N PRO A 84 -2.16 3.85 3.22
CA PRO A 84 -2.44 3.31 4.55
C PRO A 84 -2.10 1.81 4.68
N PHE A 85 -1.55 1.18 3.64
CA PHE A 85 -1.28 -0.26 3.61
C PHE A 85 -0.30 -0.69 4.71
N GLY A 86 0.55 0.24 5.17
CA GLY A 86 1.47 0.01 6.27
C GLY A 86 0.80 -0.52 7.55
N VAL A 87 -0.45 -0.14 7.84
CA VAL A 87 -1.14 -0.56 9.08
C VAL A 87 -1.66 -2.00 9.05
N ILE A 88 -1.79 -2.60 7.86
CA ILE A 88 -2.26 -3.98 7.73
C ILE A 88 -1.15 -4.98 8.06
N TRP A 89 0.12 -4.57 7.90
CA TRP A 89 1.24 -5.44 8.19
C TRP A 89 1.59 -5.42 9.67
N THR A 90 1.73 -6.59 10.27
CA THR A 90 2.58 -6.71 11.45
C THR A 90 4.06 -6.54 11.05
N PRO A 91 4.95 -6.09 11.96
CA PRO A 91 6.38 -6.00 11.68
C PRO A 91 6.98 -7.32 11.19
N LYS A 92 6.52 -8.44 11.77
CA LYS A 92 6.95 -9.80 11.40
C LYS A 92 6.55 -10.17 9.98
N GLU A 93 5.27 -10.04 9.62
CA GLU A 93 4.79 -10.34 8.27
C GLU A 93 5.50 -9.48 7.22
N ARG A 94 5.68 -8.19 7.52
CA ARG A 94 6.40 -7.28 6.61
C ARG A 94 7.82 -7.75 6.36
N TRP A 95 8.54 -8.12 7.42
CA TRP A 95 9.91 -8.59 7.31
C TRP A 95 9.98 -9.92 6.55
N GLU A 96 9.10 -10.88 6.85
CA GLU A 96 9.04 -12.18 6.18
C GLU A 96 8.76 -12.03 4.68
N PHE A 97 7.81 -11.16 4.30
CA PHE A 97 7.51 -10.87 2.91
C PHE A 97 8.71 -10.26 2.19
N ILE A 98 9.36 -9.25 2.79
CA ILE A 98 10.53 -8.59 2.18
C ILE A 98 11.68 -9.58 2.02
N ARG A 99 11.90 -10.48 3.00
CA ARG A 99 12.92 -11.54 2.94
C ARG A 99 12.64 -12.48 1.77
N GLN A 100 11.43 -13.06 1.72
CA GLN A 100 11.03 -14.00 0.66
C GLN A 100 11.12 -13.36 -0.73
N TRP A 101 10.60 -12.13 -0.90
CA TRP A 101 10.65 -11.42 -2.19
C TRP A 101 12.09 -11.20 -2.68
N ARG A 102 13.03 -10.94 -1.77
CA ARG A 102 14.45 -10.80 -2.10
C ARG A 102 15.08 -12.14 -2.46
N GLU A 103 14.74 -13.20 -1.73
CA GLU A 103 15.20 -14.57 -2.01
C GLU A 103 14.70 -15.03 -3.38
N ASP A 104 13.43 -14.85 -3.73
CA ASP A 104 12.88 -15.24 -5.03
C ASP A 104 13.55 -14.53 -6.21
N ARG A 105 14.00 -13.29 -6.00
CA ARG A 105 14.70 -12.49 -7.02
C ARG A 105 16.21 -12.72 -7.05
N GLY A 106 16.81 -13.12 -5.92
CA GLY A 106 18.21 -13.51 -5.81
C GLY A 106 18.46 -14.98 -6.19
N CYS A 107 17.44 -15.81 -6.07
CA CYS A 107 17.42 -17.24 -6.40
C CYS A 107 16.86 -17.50 -7.80
N LYS A 108 16.81 -16.47 -8.67
CA LYS A 108 16.86 -16.68 -10.13
C LYS A 108 18.22 -17.25 -10.50
N LYS A 109 18.43 -18.52 -10.18
CA LYS A 109 19.35 -19.40 -10.89
C LYS A 109 18.52 -20.18 -11.90
N ILE A 110 19.04 -20.17 -13.12
CA ILE A 110 18.64 -20.88 -14.35
C ILE A 110 17.52 -20.19 -15.12
#